data_AF-A0A822EVF8-F1
#
_entry.id   AF-A0A822EVF8-F1
#
_cell.length_a   1.000
_cell.length_b   1.000
_cell.length_c   1.000
_cell.angle_alpha   90.00
_cell.angle_beta   90.00
_cell.angle_gamma   90.00
#
_symmetry.space_group_name_H-M   'P 1'
#
loop_
_entity.id
_entity.type
_entity.pdbx_description
1 polymer ?
#
loop_
_entity_poly.entity_id
_entity_poly.type
_entity_poly.pdbx_seq_one_letter_code
_entity_poly.pdbx_strand_id
1 'polypeptide(L)' 'GHNDTVARMTTYEEMYNRTLAGLAYLDTVLPIGSHVLTTGLANGSILYELLHDRIHPLGRVGPPITYSKVYSYLECLEIS' A
#
# COMPACT_ATOMS: atom_id res chain seq x y z
N GLY A 1 -0.01 -4.31 -22.03
CA GLY A 1 1.31 -4.27 -21.38
C GLY A 1 1.07 -3.89 -19.93
N HIS A 2 1.77 -4.50 -18.98
CA HIS A 2 1.59 -4.13 -17.57
C HIS A 2 2.08 -2.69 -17.36
N ASN A 3 1.28 -1.86 -16.69
CA ASN A 3 1.70 -0.51 -16.29
C ASN A 3 2.90 -0.61 -15.33
N ASP A 4 3.90 0.26 -15.53
CA ASP A 4 5.02 0.39 -14.60
C ASP A 4 4.54 1.03 -13.28
N THR A 5 4.40 0.20 -12.25
CA THR A 5 3.93 0.63 -10.94
C THR A 5 4.99 1.41 -10.17
N VAL A 6 6.29 1.16 -10.44
CA VAL A 6 7.41 1.85 -9.77
C VAL A 6 7.50 3.29 -10.24
N ALA A 7 7.32 3.53 -11.54
CA ALA A 7 7.32 4.88 -12.12
C ALA A 7 6.22 5.80 -11.55
N ARG A 8 5.18 5.23 -10.91
CA ARG A 8 4.06 5.97 -10.31
C ARG A 8 4.18 6.16 -8.79
N MET A 9 5.19 5.57 -8.15
CA MET A 9 5.39 5.73 -6.71
C MET A 9 5.92 7.13 -6.38
N THR A 10 5.48 7.68 -5.26
CA THR A 10 5.97 8.96 -4.72
C THR A 10 7.49 8.91 -4.55
N THR A 11 8.17 9.92 -5.08
CA THR A 11 9.62 10.05 -4.89
C THR A 11 9.96 10.53 -3.48
N TYR A 12 11.22 10.36 -3.06
CA TYR A 12 11.68 10.87 -1.77
C TYR A 12 11.48 12.38 -1.63
N GLU A 13 11.86 13.16 -2.66
CA GLU A 13 11.73 14.62 -2.64
C GLU A 13 10.27 15.05 -2.54
N GLU A 14 9.37 14.38 -3.28
CA GLU A 14 7.94 14.64 -3.20
C GLU A 14 7.36 14.32 -1.82
N MET A 15 7.72 13.17 -1.24
CA MET A 15 7.31 12.78 0.11
C MET A 15 7.80 13.82 1.14
N TYR A 16 9.05 14.24 1.05
CA TYR A 16 9.66 15.19 1.99
C TYR A 16 8.95 16.54 1.93
N ASN A 17 8.84 17.12 0.73
CA ASN A 17 8.23 18.43 0.53
C ASN A 17 6.74 18.44 0.92
N ARG A 18 5.98 17.40 0.55
CA ARG A 18 4.55 17.31 0.91
C ARG A 18 4.33 17.07 2.40
N THR A 19 5.20 16.27 3.03
CA THR A 19 5.12 16.04 4.48
C THR A 19 5.37 17.35 5.23
N LEU A 20 6.41 18.11 4.86
CA LEU A 20 6.67 19.41 5.47
C LEU A 20 5.53 20.41 5.25
N ALA A 21 4.96 20.46 4.06
CA ALA A 21 3.80 21.30 3.79
C ALA A 21 2.59 20.92 4.68
N GLY A 22 2.34 19.62 4.86
CA GLY A 22 1.30 19.11 5.76
C GLY A 22 1.58 19.48 7.22
N LEU A 23 2.82 19.33 7.69
CA LEU A 23 3.21 19.70 9.05
C LEU A 23 3.11 21.21 9.29
N ALA A 24 3.48 22.05 8.31
CA ALA A 24 3.33 23.50 8.39
C ALA A 24 1.85 23.90 8.47
N TYR A 25 0.96 23.20 7.76
CA TYR A 25 -0.48 23.41 7.92
C TYR A 25 -0.96 23.01 9.32
N LEU A 26 -0.53 21.85 9.82
CA LEU A 26 -0.91 21.38 11.16
C LEU A 26 -0.48 22.36 12.27
N ASP A 27 0.67 23.01 12.13
CA ASP A 27 1.13 24.05 13.07
C ASP A 27 0.15 25.23 13.20
N THR A 28 -0.63 25.53 12.15
CA THR A 28 -1.62 26.63 12.17
C THR A 28 -2.96 26.26 12.79
N VAL A 29 -3.29 24.97 12.86
CA VAL A 29 -4.64 24.50 13.25
C VAL A 29 -4.64 23.67 14.53
N LEU A 30 -3.51 23.06 14.91
CA LEU A 30 -3.43 22.27 16.13
C LEU A 30 -3.26 23.17 17.36
N PRO A 31 -4.05 22.97 18.43
CA PRO A 31 -3.88 23.70 19.67
C PRO A 31 -2.48 23.48 20.28
N ILE A 32 -1.99 24.50 20.98
CA ILE A 32 -0.76 24.41 21.77
C ILE A 32 -0.84 23.20 22.71
N GLY A 33 0.21 22.38 22.72
CA GLY A 33 0.29 21.13 23.48
C GLY A 33 -0.11 19.86 22.70
N SER A 34 -0.45 19.99 21.42
CA SER A 34 -0.66 18.84 20.54
C SER A 34 0.65 18.10 20.22
N HIS A 35 0.53 16.83 19.80
CA HIS A 35 1.66 16.00 19.39
C HIS A 35 1.38 15.37 18.02
N VAL A 36 2.40 15.33 17.16
CA VAL A 36 2.32 14.69 15.84
C VAL A 36 3.33 13.55 15.80
N LEU A 37 2.89 12.39 15.31
CA LEU A 37 3.73 11.21 15.13
C LEU A 37 3.73 10.81 13.65
N THR A 38 4.92 10.72 13.07
CA THR A 38 5.12 10.17 11.72
C THR A 38 5.60 8.73 11.84
N THR A 39 4.97 7.82 11.10
CA THR A 39 5.34 6.40 11.07
C THR A 39 5.98 6.03 9.74
N GLY A 40 6.81 4.98 9.75
CA GLY A 40 7.35 4.40 8.53
C GLY A 40 6.28 3.66 7.71
N LEU A 41 6.61 3.34 6.45
CA LEU A 41 5.81 2.46 5.60
C LEU A 41 6.02 1.00 5.97
N ALA A 42 5.03 0.17 5.67
CA ALA A 42 5.11 -1.27 5.90
C ALA A 42 6.14 -1.94 4.96
N ASN A 43 6.75 -3.04 5.44
CA ASN A 43 7.41 -3.99 4.54
C ASN A 43 6.34 -4.85 3.85
N GLY A 44 6.01 -4.52 2.61
CA GLY A 44 4.96 -5.21 1.85
C GLY A 44 5.35 -6.61 1.34
N SER A 45 6.65 -6.98 1.31
CA SER A 45 7.08 -8.28 0.76
C SER A 45 6.45 -9.46 1.51
N ILE A 46 6.25 -9.28 2.82
CA ILE A 46 5.70 -10.29 3.72
C ILE A 46 4.33 -10.79 3.29
N LEU A 47 3.52 -9.96 2.60
CA LEU A 47 2.20 -10.36 2.12
C LEU A 47 2.32 -11.48 1.09
N TYR A 48 3.17 -11.31 0.08
CA TYR A 48 3.34 -12.33 -0.94
C TYR A 48 4.07 -13.54 -0.37
N GLU A 49 5.15 -13.33 0.38
CA GLU A 49 5.94 -14.40 1.02
C GLU A 49 5.06 -15.34 1.85
N LEU A 50 4.13 -14.82 2.64
CA LEU A 50 3.29 -15.63 3.53
C LEU A 50 2.03 -16.20 2.86
N LEU A 51 1.49 -15.54 1.82
CA LEU A 51 0.13 -15.82 1.34
C LEU A 51 0.06 -16.48 -0.03
N HIS A 52 1.06 -16.33 -0.91
CA HIS A 52 0.90 -16.65 -2.33
C HIS A 52 0.37 -18.07 -2.62
N ASP A 53 0.78 -19.06 -1.83
CA ASP A 53 0.34 -20.45 -1.93
C ASP A 53 -0.88 -20.81 -1.05
N ARG A 54 -1.31 -19.91 -0.16
CA ARG A 54 -2.48 -20.15 0.69
C ARG A 54 -3.76 -20.09 -0.13
N ILE A 55 -4.74 -20.90 0.26
CA ILE A 55 -6.07 -20.88 -0.35
C ILE A 55 -6.83 -19.64 0.11
N HIS A 56 -7.20 -18.79 -0.86
CA HIS A 56 -8.08 -17.65 -0.67
C HIS A 56 -9.47 -18.14 -0.20
N PRO A 57 -10.22 -17.39 0.62
CA PRO A 57 -11.55 -17.79 1.08
C PRO A 57 -12.51 -18.26 -0.03
N LEU A 58 -12.45 -17.64 -1.21
CA LEU A 58 -13.24 -18.03 -2.39
C LEU A 58 -12.90 -19.44 -2.91
N GLY A 59 -11.69 -19.93 -2.68
CA GLY A 59 -11.23 -21.27 -3.08
C GLY A 59 -11.47 -22.35 -2.03
N ARG A 60 -12.18 -22.06 -0.92
CA ARG A 60 -12.50 -23.05 0.12
C ARG A 60 -13.63 -24.00 -0.28
N VAL A 61 -14.47 -23.59 -1.22
CA VAL A 61 -15.58 -24.40 -1.75
C VAL A 61 -15.39 -24.51 -3.26
N GLY A 62 -15.28 -25.73 -3.79
CA GLY A 62 -15.01 -25.97 -5.21
C GLY A 62 -13.51 -26.00 -5.55
N PRO A 63 -13.13 -25.66 -6.79
CA PRO A 63 -11.73 -25.69 -7.21
C PRO A 63 -10.84 -24.75 -6.38
N PRO A 64 -9.60 -25.15 -6.04
CA PRO A 64 -8.71 -24.35 -5.21
C PRO A 64 -8.27 -23.06 -5.92
N ILE A 65 -8.42 -21.94 -5.20
CA ILE A 65 -7.98 -20.60 -5.61
C ILE A 65 -6.95 -20.12 -4.58
N THR A 66 -5.71 -19.93 -5.01
CA THR A 66 -4.62 -19.38 -4.19
C THR A 66 -4.65 -17.85 -4.21
N TYR A 67 -4.02 -17.19 -3.23
CA TYR A 67 -3.85 -15.73 -3.27
C TYR A 67 -3.07 -15.27 -4.51
N SER A 68 -2.10 -16.04 -5.01
CA SER A 68 -1.41 -15.73 -6.26
C SER A 68 -2.39 -15.58 -7.45
N LYS A 69 -3.38 -16.47 -7.58
CA LYS A 69 -4.41 -16.37 -8.63
C LYS A 69 -5.28 -15.12 -8.45
N VAL A 70 -5.58 -14.74 -7.21
CA VAL A 70 -6.37 -13.53 -6.92
C VAL A 70 -5.57 -12.27 -7.28
N TYR A 71 -4.30 -12.19 -6.89
CA TYR A 71 -3.44 -11.06 -7.26
C TYR A 71 -3.35 -10.91 -8.78
N SER A 72 -3.07 -11.99 -9.51
CA SER A 72 -3.04 -11.95 -10.98
C SER A 72 -4.38 -11.53 -11.60
N TYR A 73 -5.51 -11.92 -11.00
CA TYR A 73 -6.83 -11.50 -11.46
C TYR A 73 -7.05 -9.98 -11.28
N LEU A 74 -6.72 -9.45 -10.11
CA LEU A 74 -6.87 -8.01 -9.80
C LEU A 74 -5.90 -7.15 -10.61
N GLU A 75 -4.66 -7.62 -10.78
CA GLU A 75 -3.66 -7.01 -11.65
C GLU A 75 -4.13 -6.93 -13.11
N CYS A 76 -4.72 -8.01 -13.63
CA CYS A 76 -5.27 -8.04 -14.99
C CYS A 76 -6.43 -7.06 -15.19
N LEU A 77 -7.20 -6.80 -14.15
CA LEU A 77 -8.29 -5.82 -14.17
C LEU A 77 -7.83 -4.39 -13.88
N GLU A 78 -6.54 -4.18 -13.56
CA GLU A 78 -5.96 -2.89 -13.16
C GLU A 78 -6.65 -2.27 -11.94
N ILE A 79 -7.06 -3.10 -10.99
CA ILE A 79 -7.72 -2.69 -9.73
C ILE A 79 -6.96 -3.18 -8.48
N SER A 80 -5.70 -3.59 -8.66
CA SER A 80 -4.78 -3.86 -7.54
C SER A 80 -4.20 -2.59 -6.95
#